data_AF-A0A921GAV5-F1
#
_entry.id   AF-A0A921GAV5-F1
#
_cell.length_a   1.000
_cell.length_b   1.000
_cell.length_c   1.000
_cell.angle_alpha   90.00
_cell.angle_beta   90.00
_cell.angle_gamma   90.00
#
_symmetry.space_group_name_H-M   'P 1'
#
loop_
_entity.id
_entity.type
_entity.pdbx_description
1 polymer ?
#
loop_
_entity_poly.entity_id
_entity_poly.type
_entity_poly.pdbx_seq_one_letter_code
_entity_poly.pdbx_strand_id
1 'polypeptide(L)'
;MKKKILIILGIIVVIAAGVGYYFMQNQNSPSVGIDSNIVDEDQKEGTTTLDSDRVLVVYFSNGGNTQKLAKEVFDQVGGDFRRIEPTTPYPEGDELYDYTKAEQDNDERPEFKDLNIDMSQYDTVFIGYPIWWYTYPQI
;
A
#
# COMPACT_ATOMS: atom_id res chain seq x y z
N MET A 1 -45.65 20.57 -15.87
CA MET A 1 -44.43 20.81 -15.07
C MET A 1 -43.97 19.55 -14.34
N LYS A 2 -44.82 18.86 -13.56
CA LYS A 2 -44.46 17.63 -12.82
C LYS A 2 -43.88 16.49 -13.68
N LYS A 3 -44.44 16.23 -14.88
CA LYS A 3 -43.92 15.20 -15.80
C LYS A 3 -42.51 15.51 -16.36
N LYS A 4 -42.16 16.79 -16.55
CA LYS A 4 -40.83 17.19 -17.04
C LYS A 4 -39.75 17.03 -15.95
N ILE A 5 -40.11 17.29 -14.69
CA ILE A 5 -39.23 17.10 -13.52
C ILE A 5 -38.88 15.63 -13.31
N LEU A 6 -39.87 14.72 -13.45
CA LEU A 6 -39.64 13.28 -13.32
C LEU A 6 -38.69 12.71 -14.39
N ILE A 7 -38.77 13.21 -15.62
CA ILE A 7 -37.88 12.79 -16.71
C ILE A 7 -36.43 13.24 -16.43
N ILE A 8 -36.24 14.48 -15.96
CA ILE A 8 -34.91 15.02 -15.64
C ILE A 8 -34.27 14.25 -14.48
N LEU A 9 -35.05 13.91 -13.44
CA LEU A 9 -34.58 13.10 -12.31
C LEU A 9 -34.16 11.68 -12.76
N GLY A 10 -34.92 11.07 -13.65
CA GLY A 10 -34.57 9.77 -14.24
C GLY A 10 -33.24 9.81 -15.00
N ILE A 11 -33.00 10.86 -15.79
CA ILE A 11 -31.75 11.02 -16.54
C ILE A 11 -30.55 11.21 -15.60
N ILE A 12 -30.70 11.99 -14.52
CA ILE A 12 -29.63 12.20 -13.53
C ILE A 12 -29.25 10.88 -12.83
N VAL A 13 -30.23 10.05 -12.47
CA VAL A 13 -29.98 8.74 -11.85
C VAL A 13 -29.23 7.80 -12.81
N VAL A 14 -29.58 7.80 -14.10
CA VAL A 14 -28.89 6.99 -15.11
C VAL A 14 -27.45 7.47 -15.33
N ILE A 15 -27.20 8.79 -15.34
CA ILE A 15 -25.85 9.35 -15.47
C ILE A 15 -25.02 9.01 -14.22
N ALA A 16 -25.57 9.14 -13.02
CA ALA A 16 -24.86 8.80 -11.78
C ALA A 16 -24.51 7.31 -11.71
N ALA A 17 -25.43 6.43 -12.13
CA ALA A 17 -25.17 4.99 -12.22
C ALA A 17 -24.12 4.66 -13.30
N GLY A 18 -24.16 5.34 -14.45
CA GLY A 18 -23.18 5.17 -15.52
C GLY A 18 -21.78 5.64 -15.13
N VAL A 19 -21.66 6.78 -14.44
CA VAL A 19 -20.39 7.29 -13.91
C VAL A 19 -19.86 6.39 -12.80
N GLY A 20 -20.73 5.92 -11.89
CA GLY A 20 -20.36 4.95 -10.86
C GLY A 20 -19.87 3.63 -11.47
N TYR A 21 -20.57 3.11 -12.48
CA TYR A 21 -20.16 1.89 -13.19
C TYR A 21 -18.84 2.07 -13.95
N TYR A 22 -18.66 3.22 -14.62
CA TYR A 22 -17.42 3.56 -15.30
C TYR A 22 -16.23 3.67 -14.33
N PHE A 23 -16.43 4.34 -13.18
CA PHE A 23 -15.41 4.41 -12.13
C PHE A 23 -15.12 3.04 -11.49
N MET A 24 -16.12 2.16 -11.38
CA MET A 24 -15.94 0.81 -10.84
C MET A 24 -15.13 -0.09 -11.78
N GLN A 25 -15.24 0.07 -13.10
CA GLN A 25 -14.37 -0.64 -14.05
C GLN A 25 -12.95 -0.07 -14.11
N ASN A 26 -12.77 1.22 -13.84
CA ASN A 26 -11.47 1.89 -14.00
C ASN A 26 -10.56 1.81 -12.75
N GLN A 27 -10.86 0.92 -11.79
CA GLN A 27 -9.97 0.62 -10.66
C GLN A 27 -8.86 -0.39 -10.99
N ASN A 28 -8.76 -0.86 -12.23
CA ASN A 28 -7.62 -1.64 -12.69
C ASN A 28 -6.39 -0.73 -12.83
N SER A 29 -5.73 -0.44 -11.71
CA SER A 29 -4.33 -0.01 -11.74
C SER A 29 -3.53 -1.08 -12.46
N PRO A 30 -2.58 -0.72 -13.34
CA PRO A 30 -1.70 -1.72 -13.97
C PRO A 30 -1.02 -2.51 -12.85
N SER A 31 -1.23 -3.82 -12.85
CA SER A 31 -0.52 -4.73 -11.96
C SER A 31 0.97 -4.47 -12.13
N VAL A 32 1.67 -4.27 -11.02
CA VAL A 32 3.12 -4.52 -10.98
C VAL A 32 3.28 -5.93 -11.54
N GLY A 33 4.07 -6.11 -12.59
CA GLY A 33 4.11 -7.31 -13.44
C GLY A 33 4.51 -8.58 -12.70
N ILE A 34 3.64 -9.10 -11.84
CA ILE A 34 3.67 -10.45 -11.34
C ILE A 34 3.04 -11.28 -12.45
N ASP A 35 3.89 -11.97 -13.20
CA ASP A 35 3.44 -13.06 -14.06
C ASP A 35 2.69 -14.06 -13.17
N SER A 36 1.40 -14.23 -13.45
CA SER A 36 0.52 -15.18 -12.76
C SER A 36 0.98 -16.63 -12.90
N ASN A 37 2.01 -16.89 -13.72
CA ASN A 37 2.65 -18.19 -13.89
C ASN A 37 3.94 -18.35 -13.07
N ILE A 38 4.30 -17.40 -12.19
CA ILE A 38 5.33 -17.65 -11.18
C ILE A 38 4.76 -18.61 -10.15
N VAL A 39 5.05 -19.88 -10.36
CA VAL A 39 4.83 -20.92 -9.37
C VAL A 39 6.07 -20.95 -8.48
N ASP A 40 5.88 -21.13 -7.18
CA ASP A 40 6.96 -21.45 -6.23
C ASP A 40 7.86 -22.55 -6.83
N GLU A 41 9.17 -22.48 -6.59
CA GLU A 41 10.16 -23.42 -7.15
C GLU A 41 9.79 -24.88 -6.81
N ASP A 42 9.03 -25.05 -5.72
CA ASP A 42 8.51 -26.32 -5.19
C ASP A 42 7.08 -26.70 -5.65
N GLN A 43 6.41 -25.93 -6.52
CA GLN A 43 5.03 -26.19 -6.98
C GLN A 43 4.00 -26.38 -5.84
N LYS A 44 4.20 -25.71 -4.70
CA LYS A 44 3.21 -25.72 -3.61
C LYS A 44 2.19 -24.61 -3.84
N GLU A 45 0.91 -24.96 -3.84
CA GLU A 45 -0.13 -23.95 -3.64
C GLU A 45 0.09 -23.33 -2.24
N GLY A 46 0.40 -22.04 -2.22
CA GLY A 46 0.48 -21.26 -0.99
C GLY A 46 -0.89 -21.22 -0.31
N THR A 47 -1.16 -22.18 0.55
CA THR A 47 -2.28 -22.10 1.49
C THR A 47 -1.79 -21.29 2.68
N THR A 48 -2.12 -20.00 2.70
CA THR A 48 -1.75 -19.10 3.79
C THR A 48 -2.61 -19.40 5.01
N THR A 49 -2.24 -20.41 5.80
CA THR A 49 -2.86 -20.68 7.11
C THR A 49 -2.27 -19.74 8.17
N LEU A 50 -2.33 -18.43 7.91
CA LEU A 50 -1.99 -17.42 8.90
C LEU A 50 -3.22 -17.14 9.76
N ASP A 51 -3.02 -16.98 11.06
CA ASP A 51 -4.01 -16.38 11.93
C ASP A 51 -3.98 -14.87 11.69
N SER A 52 -4.94 -14.36 10.91
CA SER A 52 -4.99 -12.94 10.54
C SER A 52 -4.97 -12.02 11.76
N ASP A 53 -5.52 -12.44 12.91
CA ASP A 53 -5.57 -11.63 14.12
C ASP A 53 -4.17 -11.45 14.76
N ARG A 54 -3.18 -12.24 14.32
CA ARG A 54 -1.79 -12.22 14.78
C ARG A 54 -0.81 -11.81 13.67
N VAL A 55 -1.31 -11.17 12.61
CA VAL A 55 -0.50 -10.63 11.51
C VAL A 55 -0.43 -9.10 11.59
N LEU A 56 0.77 -8.56 11.38
CA LEU A 56 1.00 -7.14 11.15
C LEU A 56 1.65 -6.94 9.78
N VAL A 57 1.09 -6.04 8.98
CA VAL A 57 1.70 -5.53 7.75
C VAL A 57 2.11 -4.08 8.01
N VAL A 58 3.41 -3.85 8.11
CA VAL A 58 4.00 -2.53 8.32
C VAL A 58 4.78 -2.10 7.07
N TYR A 59 4.71 -0.82 6.69
CA TYR A 59 5.44 -0.35 5.51
C TYR A 59 5.92 1.10 5.60
N PHE A 60 7.06 1.39 5.00
CA PHE A 60 7.49 2.73 4.64
C PHE A 60 7.30 2.97 3.14
N SER A 61 6.88 4.19 2.76
CA SER A 61 6.67 4.54 1.36
C SER A 61 6.78 6.05 1.16
N ASN A 62 7.73 6.47 0.32
CA ASN A 62 7.83 7.87 -0.12
C ASN A 62 7.00 8.15 -1.38
N GLY A 63 7.20 7.34 -2.44
CA GLY A 63 6.52 7.52 -3.75
C GLY A 63 5.23 6.72 -3.95
N GLY A 64 4.71 6.06 -2.92
CA GLY A 64 3.43 5.33 -2.97
C GLY A 64 3.49 3.91 -3.56
N ASN A 65 4.58 3.50 -4.22
CA ASN A 65 4.69 2.16 -4.81
C ASN A 65 4.66 1.05 -3.74
N THR A 66 5.45 1.20 -2.68
CA THR A 66 5.49 0.24 -1.58
C THR A 66 4.15 0.19 -0.84
N GLN A 67 3.45 1.32 -0.72
CA GLN A 67 2.10 1.33 -0.14
C GLN A 67 1.13 0.46 -0.94
N LYS A 68 1.16 0.54 -2.28
CA LYS A 68 0.31 -0.30 -3.14
C LYS A 68 0.61 -1.78 -2.94
N LEU A 69 1.90 -2.14 -2.89
CA LEU A 69 2.31 -3.53 -2.65
C LEU A 69 1.93 -4.01 -1.24
N ALA A 70 2.15 -3.20 -0.21
CA ALA A 70 1.79 -3.54 1.16
C ALA A 70 0.27 -3.72 1.30
N LYS A 71 -0.52 -2.91 0.60
CA LYS A 71 -1.97 -3.05 0.54
C LYS A 71 -2.39 -4.36 -0.12
N GLU A 72 -1.73 -4.76 -1.21
CA GLU A 72 -1.99 -6.05 -1.87
C GLU A 72 -1.68 -7.23 -0.94
N VAL A 73 -0.54 -7.20 -0.24
CA VAL A 73 -0.20 -8.22 0.77
C VAL A 73 -1.27 -8.26 1.86
N PHE A 74 -1.62 -7.10 2.42
CA PHE A 74 -2.67 -6.98 3.43
C PHE A 74 -4.02 -7.55 2.97
N ASP A 75 -4.43 -7.31 1.73
CA ASP A 75 -5.70 -7.82 1.19
C ASP A 75 -5.71 -9.37 1.10
N GLN A 76 -4.54 -10.00 1.02
CA GLN A 76 -4.40 -11.46 0.99
C GLN A 76 -4.27 -12.09 2.39
N VAL A 77 -3.60 -11.42 3.33
CA VAL A 77 -3.26 -12.01 4.65
C VAL A 77 -4.09 -11.47 5.82
N GLY A 78 -4.72 -10.30 5.65
CA GLY A 78 -5.44 -9.60 6.71
C GLY A 78 -4.53 -9.03 7.81
N GLY A 79 -5.11 -8.87 9.01
CA GLY A 79 -4.43 -8.41 10.21
C GLY A 79 -4.40 -6.91 10.40
N ASP A 80 -3.36 -6.41 11.05
CA ASP A 80 -3.17 -4.98 11.27
C ASP A 80 -2.33 -4.35 10.15
N PHE A 81 -2.71 -3.14 9.72
CA PHE A 81 -2.01 -2.41 8.66
C PHE A 81 -1.49 -1.08 9.20
N ARG A 82 -0.18 -0.85 9.11
CA ARG A 82 0.47 0.37 9.64
C ARG A 82 1.49 0.95 8.67
N ARG A 83 1.52 2.28 8.57
CA ARG A 83 2.56 3.01 7.84
C ARG A 83 3.61 3.53 8.82
N ILE A 84 4.89 3.31 8.50
CA ILE A 84 6.01 4.03 9.11
C ILE A 84 5.99 5.44 8.54
N GLU A 85 5.63 6.40 9.39
CA GLU A 85 5.58 7.82 9.03
C GLU A 85 6.75 8.55 9.69
N PRO A 86 7.67 9.15 8.90
CA PRO A 86 8.73 9.96 9.49
C PRO A 86 8.14 11.14 10.29
N THR A 87 8.81 11.49 11.38
CA THR A 87 8.49 12.71 12.14
C THR A 87 8.80 13.95 11.29
N THR A 88 9.88 13.90 10.51
CA THR A 88 10.26 14.93 9.53
C THR A 88 10.10 14.39 8.12
N PRO A 89 9.20 14.92 7.28
CA PRO A 89 9.01 14.44 5.92
C PRO A 89 10.31 14.43 5.11
N TYR A 90 10.54 13.37 4.35
CA TYR A 90 11.64 13.31 3.38
C TYR A 90 11.48 14.41 2.31
N PRO A 91 12.58 14.97 1.80
CA PRO A 91 12.52 15.92 0.70
C PRO A 91 11.96 15.26 -0.56
N GLU A 92 11.35 16.07 -1.43
CA GLU A 92 10.80 15.63 -2.71
C GLU A 92 11.76 15.92 -3.87
N GLY A 93 11.56 15.22 -4.99
CA GLY A 93 12.32 15.46 -6.22
C GLY A 93 13.80 15.10 -6.11
N ASP A 94 14.65 15.90 -6.74
CA ASP A 94 16.07 15.62 -6.95
C ASP A 94 16.86 15.57 -5.62
N GLU A 95 16.42 16.31 -4.60
CA GLU A 95 17.10 16.37 -3.29
C GLU A 95 17.00 15.05 -2.50
N LEU A 96 16.01 14.22 -2.79
CA LEU A 96 15.81 12.93 -2.10
C LEU A 96 17.01 12.00 -2.26
N TYR A 97 17.66 12.02 -3.43
CA TYR A 97 18.80 11.15 -3.72
C TYR A 97 19.97 11.46 -2.79
N ASP A 98 20.44 12.71 -2.78
CA ASP A 98 21.58 13.12 -1.96
C ASP A 98 21.28 13.04 -0.47
N TYR A 99 20.05 13.41 -0.06
CA TYR A 99 19.60 13.31 1.33
C TYR A 99 19.68 11.87 1.85
N THR A 100 19.08 10.92 1.13
CA THR A 100 19.05 9.50 1.55
C THR A 100 20.41 8.83 1.43
N LYS A 101 21.31 9.35 0.57
CA LYS A 101 22.68 8.88 0.50
C LYS A 101 23.46 9.25 1.74
N ALA A 102 23.38 10.52 2.14
CA ALA A 102 24.01 11.01 3.35
C ALA A 102 23.46 10.27 4.59
N GLU A 103 22.15 10.10 4.67
CA GLU A 103 21.49 9.33 5.75
C GLU A 103 22.08 7.92 5.87
N GLN A 104 22.25 7.21 4.75
CA GLN A 104 22.90 5.89 4.73
C GLN A 104 24.39 5.95 5.12
N ASP A 105 25.15 6.86 4.52
CA ASP A 105 26.60 6.94 4.70
C ASP A 105 26.98 7.34 6.13
N ASN A 106 26.11 8.11 6.80
CA ASN A 106 26.29 8.57 8.18
C ASN A 106 25.67 7.62 9.23
N ASP A 107 25.05 6.52 8.81
CA ASP A 107 24.30 5.61 9.70
C ASP A 107 23.21 6.34 10.51
N GLU A 108 22.56 7.33 9.91
CA GLU A 108 21.48 8.07 10.55
C GLU A 108 20.27 7.16 10.79
N ARG A 109 19.45 7.49 11.80
CA ARG A 109 18.22 6.76 12.14
C ARG A 109 17.09 7.76 12.34
N PRO A 110 16.41 8.17 11.25
CA PRO A 110 15.33 9.12 11.33
C PRO A 110 14.24 8.66 12.30
N GLU A 111 13.77 9.57 13.14
CA GLU A 111 12.63 9.27 14.00
C GLU A 111 11.36 9.14 13.17
N PHE A 112 10.53 8.17 13.52
CA PHE A 112 9.19 7.99 12.98
C PHE A 112 8.15 8.06 14.10
N LYS A 113 6.91 8.37 13.72
CA LYS A 113 5.79 8.44 14.65
C LYS A 113 5.52 7.06 15.25
N ASP A 114 5.15 7.04 16.52
CA ASP A 114 4.76 5.80 17.19
C ASP A 114 3.66 5.07 16.40
N LEU A 115 3.92 3.80 16.09
CA LEU A 115 2.98 2.93 15.39
C LEU A 115 1.79 2.53 16.27
N ASN A 116 1.89 2.76 17.59
CA ASN A 116 0.91 2.39 18.61
C ASN A 116 0.56 0.89 18.53
N ILE A 117 1.60 0.05 18.49
CA ILE A 117 1.48 -1.41 18.37
C ILE A 117 2.17 -2.10 19.56
N ASP A 118 1.54 -3.16 20.05
CA ASP A 118 2.18 -4.11 20.97
C ASP A 118 2.70 -5.29 20.15
N MET A 119 4.02 -5.38 20.00
CA MET A 119 4.67 -6.42 19.18
C MET A 119 4.41 -7.84 19.71
N SER A 120 4.03 -8.02 20.97
CA SER A 120 3.72 -9.34 21.53
C SER A 120 2.43 -9.97 20.97
N GLN A 121 1.59 -9.15 20.33
CA GLN A 121 0.33 -9.60 19.74
C GLN A 121 0.49 -10.31 18.40
N TYR A 122 1.65 -10.21 17.76
CA TYR A 122 1.87 -10.70 16.40
C TYR A 122 2.85 -11.87 16.34
N ASP A 123 2.48 -12.89 15.57
CA ASP A 123 3.37 -14.00 15.24
C ASP A 123 4.08 -13.77 13.90
N THR A 124 3.45 -12.99 13.02
CA THR A 124 3.96 -12.71 11.68
C THR A 124 3.92 -11.20 11.43
N VAL A 125 5.06 -10.66 10.97
CA VAL A 125 5.19 -9.26 10.60
C VAL A 125 5.75 -9.16 9.19
N PHE A 126 4.97 -8.61 8.28
CA PHE A 126 5.43 -8.22 6.94
C PHE A 126 5.96 -6.79 7.01
N ILE A 127 7.17 -6.57 6.48
CA ILE A 127 7.82 -5.24 6.44
C ILE A 127 8.06 -4.87 4.99
N GLY A 128 7.37 -3.83 4.51
CA GLY A 128 7.51 -3.31 3.15
C GLY A 128 8.32 -2.01 3.11
N TYR A 129 9.31 -1.92 2.22
CA TYR A 129 10.07 -0.69 2.00
C TYR A 129 10.52 -0.55 0.53
N PRO A 130 10.75 0.67 0.02
CA PRO A 130 11.45 0.86 -1.25
C PRO A 130 12.93 0.48 -1.11
N ILE A 131 13.56 0.02 -2.19
CA ILE A 131 15.02 -0.15 -2.20
C ILE A 131 15.67 1.22 -2.38
N TRP A 132 16.42 1.65 -1.38
CA TRP A 132 17.28 2.83 -1.44
C TRP A 132 18.72 2.37 -1.33
N TRP A 133 19.54 2.73 -2.31
CA TRP A 133 20.98 2.45 -2.27
C TRP A 133 21.30 0.97 -2.04
N TYR A 134 20.58 0.10 -2.75
CA TYR A 134 20.71 -1.37 -2.73
C TYR A 134 20.33 -2.03 -1.40
N THR A 135 19.66 -1.32 -0.49
CA THR A 135 19.23 -1.85 0.81
C THR A 135 17.92 -1.20 1.29
N TYR A 136 17.54 -1.47 2.53
CA TYR A 136 16.43 -0.83 3.22
C TYR A 136 16.73 0.67 3.53
N PRO A 137 15.73 1.55 3.52
CA PRO A 137 15.84 2.93 4.03
C PRO A 137 16.21 2.94 5.51
N GLN A 138 16.91 3.95 6.02
CA GLN A 138 17.37 3.93 7.42
C GLN A 138 16.28 4.18 8.47
N ILE A 139 15.04 4.37 8.02
CA ILE A 139 13.85 4.64 8.84
C ILE A 139 13.05 3.38 9.18
#